data_AF-D3AVC4-F1
#
_entry.id   AF-D3AVC4-F1
#
_cell.length_a   1.000
_cell.length_b   1.000
_cell.length_c   1.000
_cell.angle_alpha   90.00
_cell.angle_beta   90.00
_cell.angle_gamma   90.00
#
_symmetry.space_group_name_H-M   'P 1'
#
loop_
_entity.id
_entity.type
_entity.pdbx_description
1 polymer ?
#
loop_
_entity_poly.entity_id
_entity_poly.type
_entity_poly.pdbx_seq_one_letter_code
_entity_poly.pdbx_strand_id
1 'polypeptide(L)' 'LRPVTLGRKNWLFSDSQDGANASMIVYTMVEMAKAHGLHPYNYLKYLLDSRPGTDTSDAEFKDLAPWSEKARIECNKKSE' A
#
# COMPACT_ATOMS: atom_id res chain seq x y z
N LEU A 1 14.35 -6.78 4.30
CA LEU A 1 13.84 -7.29 5.60
C LEU A 1 14.03 -6.33 6.79
N ARG A 2 14.85 -5.27 6.70
CA ARG A 2 15.05 -4.29 7.79
C ARG A 2 13.75 -3.68 8.41
N PRO A 3 12.68 -3.39 7.64
CA PRO A 3 11.43 -2.86 8.20
C PRO A 3 10.77 -3.85 9.18
N VAL A 4 10.76 -5.13 8.85
CA VAL A 4 10.16 -6.21 9.67
C VAL A 4 10.95 -6.40 10.98
N THR A 5 12.28 -6.33 10.91
CA THR A 5 13.13 -6.50 12.09
C THR A 5 13.01 -5.37 13.10
N LEU A 6 12.70 -4.15 12.65
CA LEU A 6 12.42 -3.00 13.52
C LEU A 6 11.05 -3.13 14.20
N GLY A 7 10.05 -3.66 13.49
CA GLY A 7 8.70 -3.87 14.02
C GLY A 7 8.59 -4.94 15.11
N ARG A 8 9.47 -5.96 15.12
CA ARG A 8 9.43 -7.07 16.09
C ARG A 8 9.36 -6.64 17.56
N LYS A 9 10.02 -5.55 17.95
CA LYS A 9 9.96 -5.03 19.32
C LYS A 9 8.64 -4.32 19.64
N ASN A 10 7.94 -3.81 18.63
CA ASN A 10 6.66 -3.12 18.77
C ASN A 10 5.45 -4.06 18.63
N TRP A 11 5.67 -5.30 18.19
CA TRP A 11 4.64 -6.29 17.88
C TRP A 11 4.68 -7.49 18.83
N LEU A 12 5.03 -7.25 20.09
CA LEU A 12 5.25 -8.29 21.11
C LEU A 12 4.06 -9.27 21.27
N PHE A 13 2.85 -8.86 20.87
CA PHE A 13 1.62 -9.66 20.94
C PHE A 13 0.99 -9.95 19.56
N SER A 14 1.65 -9.61 18.46
CA SER A 14 1.17 -9.86 17.09
C SER A 14 1.98 -11.00 16.46
N ASP A 15 1.62 -12.24 16.83
CA ASP A 15 2.34 -13.47 16.46
C ASP A 15 1.50 -14.45 15.62
N SER A 16 0.41 -13.98 15.01
CA SER A 16 -0.39 -14.82 14.11
C SER A 16 0.19 -14.81 12.69
N GLN A 17 0.12 -15.96 12.02
CA GLN A 17 0.51 -16.09 10.61
C GLN A 17 -0.29 -15.12 9.72
N ASP A 18 -1.59 -14.97 10.01
CA ASP A 18 -2.46 -14.05 9.28
C ASP A 18 -2.03 -12.59 9.48
N GLY A 19 -1.64 -12.21 10.70
CA GLY A 19 -1.12 -10.87 11.00
C GLY A 19 0.22 -10.60 10.30
N ALA A 20 1.10 -11.60 10.25
CA ALA A 20 2.35 -11.52 9.50
C ALA A 20 2.09 -11.35 7.98
N ASN A 21 1.15 -12.12 7.42
CA ASN A 21 0.75 -12.02 6.02
C ASN A 21 0.18 -10.63 5.69
N ALA A 22 -0.77 -10.14 6.51
CA ALA A 22 -1.36 -8.81 6.34
C ALA A 22 -0.30 -7.70 6.41
N SER A 23 0.62 -7.78 7.37
CA SER A 23 1.72 -6.81 7.52
C SER A 23 2.66 -6.82 6.30
N MET A 24 2.97 -7.99 5.77
CA MET A 24 3.80 -8.12 4.58
C MET A 24 3.14 -7.56 3.33
N ILE A 25 1.82 -7.69 3.18
CA ILE A 25 1.06 -7.06 2.09
C ILE A 25 1.22 -5.53 2.15
N VAL A 26 1.00 -4.93 3.32
CA VAL A 26 1.15 -3.47 3.50
C VAL A 26 2.58 -3.02 3.23
N TYR A 27 3.59 -3.74 3.73
CA TYR A 27 4.99 -3.42 3.42
C TYR A 27 5.31 -3.52 1.93
N THR A 28 4.75 -4.50 1.23
CA THR A 28 4.92 -4.63 -0.21
C THR A 28 4.32 -3.44 -0.93
N MET A 29 3.11 -3.00 -0.56
CA MET A 29 2.49 -1.80 -1.12
C MET A 29 3.35 -0.54 -0.89
N VAL A 30 3.90 -0.37 0.32
CA VAL A 30 4.79 0.75 0.66
C VAL A 30 6.08 0.72 -0.18
N GLU A 31 6.73 -0.44 -0.30
CA GLU A 31 7.96 -0.55 -1.09
C GLU A 31 7.70 -0.39 -2.59
N MET A 32 6.57 -0.88 -3.11
CA MET A 32 6.13 -0.61 -4.48
C MET A 32 5.92 0.89 -4.72
N ALA A 33 5.21 1.58 -3.83
CA ALA A 33 5.01 3.02 -3.94
C ALA A 33 6.34 3.78 -4.03
N LYS A 34 7.31 3.45 -3.15
CA LYS A 34 8.66 4.03 -3.18
C LYS A 34 9.39 3.71 -4.48
N ALA A 35 9.33 2.46 -4.95
CA ALA A 35 9.98 2.04 -6.19
C ALA A 35 9.46 2.80 -7.42
N HIS A 36 8.20 3.23 -7.40
CA HIS A 36 7.57 4.04 -8.44
C HIS A 36 7.62 5.56 -8.17
N GLY A 37 8.34 6.01 -7.14
CA GLY A 37 8.51 7.43 -6.82
C GLY A 37 7.27 8.10 -6.24
N LEU A 38 6.31 7.34 -5.72
CA LEU A 38 5.09 7.83 -5.08
C LEU A 38 5.31 8.04 -3.58
N HIS A 39 4.61 9.02 -3.01
CA HIS A 39 4.57 9.18 -1.55
C HIS A 39 3.75 8.02 -0.92
N PRO A 40 4.34 7.16 -0.06
CA PRO A 40 3.68 5.93 0.40
C PRO A 40 2.35 6.17 1.13
N TYR A 41 2.27 7.23 1.93
CA TYR A 41 1.03 7.58 2.64
C TYR A 41 -0.08 7.97 1.66
N ASN A 42 0.22 8.79 0.66
CA ASN A 42 -0.78 9.24 -0.32
C ASN A 42 -1.29 8.07 -1.16
N TYR A 43 -0.38 7.14 -1.50
CA TYR A 43 -0.74 5.95 -2.25
C TYR A 43 -1.63 5.00 -1.44
N LEU A 44 -1.29 4.73 -0.17
CA LEU A 44 -2.16 3.94 0.70
C LEU A 44 -3.52 4.60 0.92
N LYS A 45 -3.55 5.93 1.10
CA LYS A 45 -4.80 6.70 1.19
C LYS A 45 -5.65 6.53 -0.08
N TYR A 46 -5.06 6.72 -1.25
CA TYR A 46 -5.72 6.54 -2.54
C TYR A 46 -6.33 5.14 -2.71
N LEU A 47 -5.59 4.10 -2.34
CA LEU A 47 -6.09 2.71 -2.40
C LEU A 47 -7.26 2.45 -1.43
N LEU A 48 -7.20 3.01 -0.23
CA LEU A 48 -8.24 2.84 0.78
C LEU A 48 -9.50 3.67 0.47
N ASP A 49 -9.32 4.86 -0.11
CA ASP A 49 -10.40 5.75 -0.54
C ASP A 49 -11.14 5.19 -1.78
N SER A 50 -10.41 4.55 -2.71
CA SER A 50 -11.03 3.94 -3.90
C SER A 50 -11.86 2.69 -3.59
N ARG A 51 -11.60 2.04 -2.44
CA ARG A 51 -12.32 0.86 -1.92
C ARG A 51 -12.72 -0.13 -3.03
N PRO A 52 -11.76 -0.76 -3.72
CA PRO A 52 -12.07 -1.80 -4.69
C PRO A 52 -12.77 -2.97 -3.97
N GLY A 53 -13.88 -3.43 -4.54
CA GLY A 53 -14.72 -4.51 -4.03
C GLY A 53 -14.62 -5.76 -4.89
N THR A 54 -15.51 -6.72 -4.65
CA THR A 54 -15.58 -7.97 -5.44
C THR A 54 -15.99 -7.75 -6.89
N ASP A 55 -16.67 -6.64 -7.16
CA ASP A 55 -17.23 -6.33 -8.48
C ASP A 55 -16.30 -5.43 -9.31
N THR A 56 -15.12 -5.09 -8.76
CA THR A 56 -14.14 -4.25 -9.44
C THR A 56 -13.52 -5.01 -10.61
N SER A 57 -13.57 -4.41 -11.79
CA SER A 57 -13.01 -5.00 -13.01
C SER A 57 -11.49 -4.92 -13.05
N ASP A 58 -10.87 -5.81 -13.84
CA ASP A 58 -9.41 -5.76 -14.09
C ASP A 58 -8.92 -4.41 -14.62
N ALA A 59 -9.77 -3.69 -15.36
CA ALA A 59 -9.46 -2.36 -15.85
C ALA A 59 -9.36 -1.33 -14.71
N GLU A 60 -10.28 -1.38 -13.76
CA GLU A 60 -10.25 -0.51 -12.58
C GLU A 60 -9.07 -0.85 -11.66
N PHE A 61 -8.70 -2.13 -11.53
CA PHE A 61 -7.49 -2.51 -10.80
C PHE A 61 -6.20 -1.97 -11.43
N LYS A 62 -6.11 -1.93 -12.77
CA LYS A 62 -4.96 -1.35 -13.47
C LYS A 62 -4.83 0.14 -13.17
N ASP A 63 -5.93 0.85 -12.97
CA ASP A 63 -5.93 2.26 -12.60
C ASP A 63 -5.47 2.50 -11.15
N LEU A 64 -5.56 1.49 -10.29
CA LEU A 64 -5.07 1.56 -8.91
C LEU A 64 -3.58 1.25 -8.77
N ALA A 65 -2.98 0.63 -9.79
CA ALA A 65 -1.58 0.24 -9.75
C ALA A 65 -0.64 1.46 -9.62
N PRO A 66 0.53 1.32 -8.97
CA PRO A 66 1.42 2.44 -8.68
C PRO A 66 2.09 3.03 -9.94
N TRP A 67 2.09 2.30 -11.05
CA TRP A 67 2.57 2.78 -12.35
C TRP A 67 1.47 3.40 -13.22
N SER A 68 0.22 3.42 -12.74
CA SER A 68 -0.87 4.04 -13.50
C SER A 68 -0.75 5.56 -13.49
N GLU A 69 -1.15 6.21 -14.59
CA GLU A 69 -1.10 7.67 -14.66
C GLU A 69 -2.06 8.31 -13.65
N LYS A 70 -3.22 7.70 -13.41
CA LYS A 70 -4.20 8.15 -12.41
C LYS A 70 -3.62 8.15 -11.00
N ALA A 71 -2.99 7.05 -10.59
CA ALA A 71 -2.38 6.95 -9.26
C ALA A 71 -1.26 7.97 -9.09
N ARG A 72 -0.45 8.21 -10.13
CA ARG A 72 0.61 9.23 -10.09
C ARG A 72 0.06 10.65 -9.96
N ILE A 73 -1.01 10.98 -10.69
CA ILE A 73 -1.64 12.30 -10.60
C ILE A 73 -2.22 12.52 -9.20
N GLU A 74 -2.97 11.56 -8.66
CA GLU A 74 -3.60 11.71 -7.34
C GLU A 74 -2.58 11.74 -6.20
N CYS A 75 -1.56 10.88 -6.23
CA CYS A 75 -0.60 10.79 -5.14
C CYS A 75 0.43 11.92 -5.11
N ASN A 76 0.68 12.59 -6.25
CA ASN A 76 1.58 13.74 -6.34
C ASN A 76 0.92 15.06 -5.92
N LYS A 77 -0.40 15.09 -5.75
CA LYS A 77 -1.06 16.22 -5.10
C LYS A 77 -0.51 16.31 -3.68
N LYS A 78 -0.04 17.50 -3.27
CA LYS A 78 0.33 17.72 -1.87
C LYS A 78 -0.91 17.42 -1.04
N SER A 79 -0.79 16.47 -0.11
CA SER A 79 -1.79 16.30 0.93
C SER A 79 -1.82 17.62 1.71
N GLU A 80 -2.97 18.29 1.70
CA GLU A 80 -3.28 19.41 2.60
C GLU A 80 -3.07 19.02 4.07
#